data_AF-A0A1V5YKE6-F1
#
_entry.id   AF-A0A1V5YKE6-F1
#
_cell.length_a   1.000
_cell.length_b   1.000
_cell.length_c   1.000
_cell.angle_alpha   90.00
_cell.angle_beta   90.00
_cell.angle_gamma   90.00
#
_symmetry.space_group_name_H-M   'P 1'
#
loop_
_entity.id
_entity.type
_entity.pdbx_description
1 polymer ?
#
loop_
_entity_poly.entity_id
_entity_poly.type
_entity_poly.pdbx_seq_one_letter_code
_entity_poly.pdbx_strand_id
1 'polypeptide(L)'
;MSERIQRILWAGVLVAAVSLGFATYRLWRYSRTVAVAPATSGYGLVYVSNRDGTYRLYTCGPLGENDRPLPGSVAGDVLPACQTGASEGNTSAAVAFLRVTDPERGADEVGMLGAVCVLPEGRREAITVSGAIARVLTVAPAWSPSGDRIAFAAVEDSNADGKFTADETGLYIATLDGHAPTRVAAGPGDDTNLSWSPNGKALLFQTRSAGRWWPTARLLDLADNSIVTRDEQTTVACWSPDGQHIAAYGMIDRRVHVLSATDGSEEYSVDGPQGDWQAALTYLAWLPEEGTSGQWLALVSQSSSQLPGVLYVRRAEADSALKWKPLEKGINHAMFPAVSPDGKWIAFSVPGPSRNDLSLVTLPVGGKPVTLFPDTSFSGLACWRSHRARGDQQ
;
A
#
# COMPACT_ATOMS: atom_id res chain seq x y z
N MET A 1 53.27 -35.16 15.80
CA MET A 1 52.14 -34.32 16.27
C MET A 1 51.59 -35.01 17.52
N SER A 2 51.47 -34.32 18.67
CA SER A 2 51.14 -34.97 19.94
C SER A 2 49.68 -35.45 19.98
N GLU A 3 49.40 -36.51 20.74
CA GLU A 3 48.06 -37.11 20.89
C GLU A 3 46.98 -36.09 21.31
N ARG A 4 47.39 -35.05 22.06
CA ARG A 4 46.55 -33.90 22.42
C ARG A 4 46.12 -33.06 21.20
N ILE A 5 47.02 -32.82 20.25
CA ILE A 5 46.72 -32.02 19.05
C ILE A 5 45.77 -32.81 18.13
N GLN A 6 45.94 -34.13 18.01
CA GLN A 6 45.01 -34.97 17.26
C GLN A 6 43.61 -34.98 17.86
N ARG A 7 43.46 -35.04 19.19
CA ARG A 7 42.13 -34.98 19.84
C ARG A 7 41.43 -33.64 19.63
N ILE A 8 42.18 -32.52 19.63
CA ILE A 8 41.62 -31.19 19.35
C ILE A 8 41.17 -31.08 17.89
N LEU A 9 41.97 -31.59 16.94
CA LEU A 9 41.61 -31.62 15.53
C LEU A 9 40.37 -32.49 15.27
N TRP A 10 40.28 -33.67 15.88
CA TRP A 10 39.10 -34.54 15.76
C TRP A 10 37.85 -33.93 16.40
N ALA A 11 37.98 -33.23 17.52
CA ALA A 11 36.87 -32.49 18.13
C ALA A 11 36.40 -31.34 17.22
N GLY A 12 37.32 -30.61 16.58
CA GLY A 12 36.99 -29.56 15.61
C GLY A 12 36.24 -30.10 14.38
N VAL A 13 36.68 -31.24 13.83
CA VAL A 13 36.01 -31.92 12.72
C VAL A 13 34.60 -32.39 13.12
N LEU A 14 34.43 -32.92 14.33
CA LEU A 14 33.12 -33.35 14.85
C LEU A 14 32.15 -32.16 14.99
N VAL A 15 32.60 -31.03 15.54
CA VAL A 15 31.79 -29.81 15.69
C VAL A 15 31.40 -29.24 14.32
N ALA A 16 32.33 -29.21 13.35
CA ALA A 16 32.03 -28.78 11.99
C ALA A 16 31.01 -29.69 11.30
N ALA A 17 31.13 -31.02 11.45
CA ALA A 17 30.20 -31.99 10.88
C ALA A 17 28.78 -31.88 11.47
N VAL A 18 28.67 -31.69 12.80
CA VAL A 18 27.36 -31.47 13.46
C VAL A 18 26.73 -30.15 13.03
N SER A 19 27.54 -29.09 12.88
CA SER A 19 27.07 -27.78 12.42
C SER A 19 26.57 -27.83 10.98
N LEU A 20 27.29 -28.54 10.09
CA LEU A 20 26.89 -28.76 8.71
C LEU A 20 25.63 -29.65 8.62
N GLY A 21 25.51 -30.65 9.49
CA GLY A 21 24.31 -31.49 9.65
C GLY A 21 23.09 -30.68 10.09
N PHE A 22 23.25 -29.75 11.03
CA PHE A 22 22.17 -28.84 11.44
C PHE A 22 21.81 -27.83 10.36
N ALA A 23 22.78 -27.29 9.63
CA ALA A 23 22.54 -26.37 8.51
C ALA A 23 21.81 -27.06 7.35
N THR A 24 22.25 -28.26 6.96
CA THR A 24 21.60 -29.07 5.93
C THR A 24 20.22 -29.57 6.36
N TYR A 25 20.04 -29.95 7.63
CA TYR A 25 18.72 -30.30 8.17
C TYR A 25 17.79 -29.09 8.22
N ARG A 26 18.29 -27.89 8.56
CA ARG A 26 17.54 -26.64 8.50
C ARG A 26 17.14 -26.28 7.08
N LEU A 27 18.06 -26.37 6.11
CA LEU A 27 17.80 -26.15 4.69
C LEU A 27 16.80 -27.17 4.14
N TRP A 28 16.94 -28.43 4.51
CA TRP A 28 16.02 -29.51 4.15
C TRP A 28 14.63 -29.30 4.77
N ARG A 29 14.54 -28.91 6.04
CA ARG A 29 13.26 -28.53 6.68
C ARG A 29 12.64 -27.31 5.99
N TYR A 30 13.42 -26.26 5.73
CA TYR A 30 12.97 -25.08 4.99
C TYR A 30 12.43 -25.46 3.62
N SER A 31 13.12 -26.35 2.89
CA SER A 31 12.69 -26.83 1.58
C SER A 31 11.40 -27.67 1.62
N ARG A 32 11.10 -28.34 2.74
CA ARG A 32 9.87 -29.14 2.92
C ARG A 32 8.71 -28.37 3.56
N THR A 33 8.97 -27.31 4.31
CA THR A 33 7.90 -26.39 4.77
C THR A 33 7.40 -25.48 3.66
N VAL A 34 8.13 -25.36 2.55
CA VAL A 34 7.71 -24.66 1.32
C VAL A 34 7.22 -25.66 0.27
N ALA A 35 6.53 -26.73 0.69
CA ALA A 35 5.54 -27.35 -0.19
C ALA A 35 4.27 -26.48 -0.13
N VAL A 36 4.39 -25.29 -0.72
CA VAL A 36 3.25 -24.38 -0.94
C VAL A 36 2.34 -25.12 -1.91
N ALA A 37 1.21 -25.63 -1.42
CA ALA A 37 0.09 -25.87 -2.30
C ALA A 37 -0.12 -24.57 -3.08
N PRO A 38 -0.17 -24.56 -4.42
CA PRO A 38 -0.35 -23.34 -5.15
C PRO A 38 -1.72 -22.81 -4.73
N ALA A 39 -1.74 -21.83 -3.84
CA ALA A 39 -2.88 -20.95 -3.74
C ALA A 39 -2.89 -20.31 -5.12
N THR A 40 -3.75 -20.80 -6.00
CA THR A 40 -4.07 -20.14 -7.26
C THR A 40 -4.79 -18.85 -6.92
N SER A 41 -4.12 -17.92 -6.24
CA SER A 41 -4.59 -16.56 -6.19
C SER A 41 -4.49 -16.06 -7.63
N GLY A 42 -5.59 -15.55 -8.15
CA GLY A 42 -5.57 -14.76 -9.38
C GLY A 42 -4.82 -13.44 -9.20
N TYR A 43 -3.97 -13.31 -8.17
CA TYR A 43 -3.30 -12.08 -7.74
C TYR A 43 -1.86 -12.36 -7.35
N GLY A 44 -0.98 -11.42 -7.69
CA GLY A 44 0.38 -11.30 -7.18
C GLY A 44 0.63 -9.88 -6.69
N LEU A 45 1.88 -9.60 -6.35
CA LEU A 45 2.31 -8.32 -5.82
C LEU A 45 3.18 -7.58 -6.82
N VAL A 46 3.08 -6.25 -6.77
CA VAL A 46 4.09 -5.32 -7.30
C VAL A 46 4.59 -4.47 -6.14
N TYR A 47 5.90 -4.34 -6.01
CA TYR A 47 6.54 -3.69 -4.87
C TYR A 47 7.87 -3.05 -5.28
N VAL A 48 8.39 -2.19 -4.41
CA VAL A 48 9.66 -1.49 -4.63
C VAL A 48 10.79 -2.16 -3.85
N SER A 49 11.94 -2.37 -4.48
CA SER A 49 13.16 -2.82 -3.80
C SER A 49 14.40 -2.21 -4.44
N ASN A 50 15.45 -2.00 -3.65
CA ASN A 50 16.78 -1.57 -4.07
C ASN A 50 17.83 -2.70 -3.95
N ARG A 51 17.40 -3.96 -3.94
CA ARG A 51 18.30 -5.13 -3.76
C ARG A 51 19.42 -5.26 -4.79
N ASP A 52 19.27 -4.59 -5.94
CA ASP A 52 20.24 -4.53 -7.02
C ASP A 52 21.00 -3.19 -7.07
N GLY A 53 20.92 -2.39 -6.01
CA GLY A 53 21.61 -1.10 -5.87
C GLY A 53 20.78 0.12 -6.27
N THR A 54 19.59 -0.05 -6.86
CA THR A 54 18.71 1.06 -7.26
C THR A 54 17.25 0.73 -6.96
N TYR A 55 16.47 1.69 -6.45
CA TYR A 55 15.02 1.49 -6.28
C TYR A 55 14.33 1.31 -7.64
N ARG A 56 13.63 0.19 -7.81
CA ARG A 56 12.77 -0.09 -8.95
C ARG A 56 11.64 -1.04 -8.57
N LEU A 57 10.71 -1.27 -9.49
CA LEU A 57 9.58 -2.17 -9.28
C LEU A 57 9.95 -3.63 -9.55
N TYR A 58 9.44 -4.50 -8.69
CA TYR A 58 9.53 -5.96 -8.76
C TYR A 58 8.13 -6.57 -8.69
N THR A 59 8.02 -7.83 -9.07
CA THR A 59 6.76 -8.58 -8.96
C THR A 59 7.01 -10.01 -8.51
N CYS A 60 6.11 -10.52 -7.67
CA CYS A 60 6.11 -11.90 -7.17
C CYS A 60 4.65 -12.35 -6.94
N GLY A 61 4.43 -13.62 -6.67
CA GLY A 61 3.15 -14.10 -6.15
C GLY A 61 2.96 -13.77 -4.66
N PRO A 62 1.78 -14.08 -4.08
CA PRO A 62 1.46 -13.74 -2.68
C PRO A 62 2.41 -14.32 -1.64
N LEU A 63 3.16 -15.37 -1.97
CA LEU A 63 4.11 -16.03 -1.08
C LEU A 63 5.57 -15.82 -1.50
N GLY A 64 5.82 -14.82 -2.37
CA GLY A 64 7.15 -14.48 -2.86
C GLY A 64 7.65 -15.35 -4.01
N GLU A 65 6.83 -16.27 -4.51
CA GLU A 65 7.17 -17.10 -5.66
C GLU A 65 7.28 -16.27 -6.94
N ASN A 66 8.05 -16.75 -7.92
CA ASN A 66 8.27 -16.07 -9.21
C ASN A 66 8.79 -14.63 -9.08
N ASP A 67 9.52 -14.32 -8.01
CA ASP A 67 10.17 -13.05 -7.78
C ASP A 67 11.12 -12.66 -8.92
N ARG A 68 10.88 -11.48 -9.51
CA ARG A 68 11.69 -10.90 -10.58
C ARG A 68 11.43 -9.40 -10.73
N PRO A 69 12.33 -8.66 -11.39
CA PRO A 69 12.07 -7.27 -11.78
C PRO A 69 10.80 -7.18 -12.62
N LEU A 70 10.00 -6.13 -12.41
CA LEU A 70 8.83 -5.86 -13.25
C LEU A 70 9.32 -5.48 -14.66
N PRO A 71 8.96 -6.21 -15.72
CA PRO A 71 9.45 -5.91 -17.07
C PRO A 71 9.08 -4.48 -17.50
N GLY A 72 10.07 -3.68 -17.90
CA GLY A 72 9.87 -2.28 -18.29
C GLY A 72 10.02 -1.25 -17.16
N SER A 73 10.22 -1.72 -15.92
CA SER A 73 10.61 -0.84 -14.82
C SER A 73 12.11 -0.52 -14.87
N VAL A 74 12.44 0.72 -14.53
CA VAL A 74 13.79 1.28 -14.47
C VAL A 74 14.09 1.85 -13.09
N ALA A 75 15.34 2.27 -12.85
CA ALA A 75 15.73 2.93 -11.60
C ALA A 75 14.92 4.22 -11.40
N GLY A 76 14.46 4.45 -10.16
CA GLY A 76 13.62 5.58 -9.79
C GLY A 76 12.11 5.31 -9.90
N ASP A 77 11.69 4.14 -10.39
CA ASP A 77 10.28 3.75 -10.38
C ASP A 77 9.85 3.29 -8.98
N VAL A 78 8.91 4.01 -8.38
CA VAL A 78 8.47 3.86 -6.99
C VAL A 78 6.96 4.06 -6.82
N LEU A 79 6.42 3.76 -5.63
CA LEU A 79 5.00 3.93 -5.27
C LEU A 79 4.03 3.30 -6.29
N PRO A 80 4.09 1.97 -6.50
CA PRO A 80 3.24 1.31 -7.48
C PRO A 80 1.77 1.30 -7.04
N ALA A 81 0.89 1.48 -8.02
CA ALA A 81 -0.55 1.32 -7.90
C ALA A 81 -1.07 0.45 -9.05
N CYS A 82 -1.64 -0.68 -8.68
CA CYS A 82 -2.10 -1.69 -9.61
C CYS A 82 -3.55 -1.36 -10.00
N GLN A 83 -3.86 -1.48 -11.30
CA GLN A 83 -5.23 -1.31 -11.77
C GLN A 83 -6.13 -2.39 -11.15
N THR A 84 -7.20 -1.96 -10.49
CA THR A 84 -8.24 -2.83 -9.94
C THR A 84 -9.44 -2.84 -10.89
N GLY A 85 -10.09 -4.00 -11.07
CA GLY A 85 -11.27 -4.11 -11.95
C GLY A 85 -10.92 -4.26 -13.43
N ALA A 86 -10.98 -5.49 -13.92
CA ALA A 86 -11.24 -5.72 -15.32
C ALA A 86 -12.73 -5.41 -15.55
N SER A 87 -13.05 -4.38 -16.33
CA SER A 87 -14.36 -4.35 -16.98
C SER A 87 -14.53 -5.66 -17.76
N GLU A 88 -15.75 -6.21 -17.84
CA GLU A 88 -16.01 -7.41 -18.63
C GLU A 88 -15.42 -7.24 -20.04
N GLY A 89 -14.30 -7.92 -20.31
CA GLY A 89 -13.57 -7.85 -21.58
C GLY A 89 -12.18 -7.20 -21.56
N ASN A 90 -11.79 -6.43 -20.53
CA ASN A 90 -10.45 -5.85 -20.42
C ASN A 90 -9.72 -6.35 -19.17
N THR A 91 -9.13 -7.54 -19.27
CA THR A 91 -8.36 -8.18 -18.19
C THR A 91 -6.94 -7.62 -18.04
N SER A 92 -6.63 -6.42 -18.54
CA SER A 92 -5.27 -5.89 -18.53
C SER A 92 -4.92 -5.23 -17.19
N ALA A 93 -4.04 -5.86 -16.41
CA ALA A 93 -3.53 -5.34 -15.14
C ALA A 93 -2.34 -4.40 -15.38
N ALA A 94 -2.63 -3.13 -15.68
CA ALA A 94 -1.62 -2.09 -15.76
C ALA A 94 -1.10 -1.69 -14.37
N VAL A 95 0.10 -1.12 -14.33
CA VAL A 95 0.73 -0.61 -13.10
C VAL A 95 1.03 0.87 -13.30
N ALA A 96 0.40 1.73 -12.50
CA ALA A 96 0.79 3.13 -12.38
C ALA A 96 1.88 3.27 -11.31
N PHE A 97 2.78 4.23 -11.45
CA PHE A 97 3.87 4.48 -10.51
C PHE A 97 4.44 5.89 -10.70
N LEU A 98 5.23 6.33 -9.73
CA LEU A 98 6.05 7.53 -9.88
C LEU A 98 7.41 7.15 -10.45
N ARG A 99 7.90 7.91 -11.43
CA ARG A 99 9.27 7.82 -11.93
C ARG A 99 10.05 9.04 -11.46
N VAL A 100 10.91 8.85 -10.46
CA VAL A 100 11.78 9.89 -9.92
C VAL A 100 13.05 9.97 -10.76
N THR A 101 13.35 11.15 -11.32
CA THR A 101 14.48 11.32 -12.26
C THR A 101 15.80 11.61 -11.56
N ASP A 102 15.76 12.13 -10.33
CA ASP A 102 16.93 12.43 -9.49
C ASP A 102 16.70 11.95 -8.05
N PRO A 103 16.75 10.62 -7.82
CA PRO A 103 16.43 10.06 -6.50
C PRO A 103 17.44 10.44 -5.41
N GLU A 104 18.70 10.75 -5.78
CA GLU A 104 19.75 11.16 -4.83
C GLU A 104 19.50 12.54 -4.24
N ARG A 105 18.86 13.44 -5.01
CA ARG A 105 18.46 14.76 -4.54
C ARG A 105 17.34 14.68 -3.49
N GLY A 106 16.54 13.63 -3.50
CA GLY A 106 15.39 13.46 -2.61
C GLY A 106 14.25 14.45 -2.88
N ALA A 107 13.24 14.45 -2.02
CA ALA A 107 12.18 15.47 -2.03
C ALA A 107 12.69 16.76 -1.37
N ASP A 108 12.33 17.90 -1.96
CA ASP A 108 12.39 19.20 -1.30
C ASP A 108 10.98 19.62 -0.82
N GLU A 109 10.81 20.86 -0.37
CA GLU A 109 9.52 21.39 0.12
C GLU A 109 8.37 21.33 -0.91
N VAL A 110 8.68 21.07 -2.19
CA VAL A 110 7.77 21.13 -3.33
C VAL A 110 7.82 19.85 -4.16
N GLY A 111 8.15 18.73 -3.50
CA GLY A 111 8.09 17.38 -4.07
C GLY A 111 9.39 16.90 -4.70
N MET A 112 9.29 15.86 -5.52
CA MET A 112 10.41 15.25 -6.23
C MET A 112 10.33 15.58 -7.72
N LEU A 113 11.50 15.73 -8.37
CA LEU A 113 11.57 15.75 -9.83
C LEU A 113 11.18 14.37 -10.38
N GLY A 114 10.17 14.35 -11.23
CA GLY A 114 9.65 13.10 -11.75
C GLY A 114 8.34 13.24 -12.50
N ALA A 115 7.78 12.09 -12.84
CA ALA A 115 6.55 11.98 -13.60
C ALA A 115 5.68 10.84 -13.08
N VAL A 116 4.40 10.90 -13.41
CA VAL A 116 3.49 9.76 -13.23
C VAL A 116 3.49 8.95 -14.50
N CYS A 117 3.77 7.66 -14.36
CA CYS A 117 3.90 6.72 -15.46
C CYS A 117 2.92 5.55 -15.28
N VAL A 118 2.48 4.99 -16.41
CA VAL A 118 1.68 3.77 -16.46
C VAL A 118 2.42 2.77 -17.32
N LEU A 119 2.63 1.56 -16.81
CA LEU A 119 3.10 0.40 -17.56
C LEU A 119 1.89 -0.49 -17.87
N PRO A 120 1.37 -0.47 -19.11
CA PRO A 120 0.28 -1.36 -19.50
C PRO A 120 0.72 -2.81 -19.50
N GLU A 121 -0.21 -3.73 -19.28
CA GLU A 121 0.10 -5.16 -19.32
C GLU A 121 0.71 -5.59 -20.67
N GLY A 122 1.75 -6.42 -20.61
CA GLY A 122 2.42 -6.97 -21.79
C GLY A 122 3.35 -5.99 -22.50
N ARG A 123 3.33 -4.70 -22.16
CA ARG A 123 4.27 -3.71 -22.67
C ARG A 123 5.58 -3.74 -21.88
N ARG A 124 6.65 -3.30 -22.53
CA ARG A 124 7.98 -3.10 -21.92
C ARG A 124 8.33 -1.62 -21.74
N GLU A 125 7.46 -0.74 -22.21
CA GLU A 125 7.65 0.71 -22.12
C GLU A 125 6.48 1.31 -21.37
N ALA A 126 6.81 2.19 -20.44
CA ALA A 126 5.83 2.95 -19.69
C ALA A 126 5.42 4.22 -20.45
N ILE A 127 4.16 4.60 -20.29
CA ILE A 127 3.57 5.81 -20.83
C ILE A 127 3.59 6.87 -19.73
N THR A 128 4.14 8.04 -20.00
CA THR A 128 4.04 9.18 -19.08
C THR A 128 2.65 9.81 -19.21
N VAL A 129 1.91 9.84 -18.10
CA VAL A 129 0.53 10.36 -18.04
C VAL A 129 0.45 11.73 -17.38
N SER A 130 1.49 12.19 -16.67
CA SER A 130 1.52 13.52 -16.06
C SER A 130 1.83 14.66 -17.05
N GLY A 131 2.06 14.35 -18.33
CA GLY A 131 2.32 15.36 -19.37
C GLY A 131 3.54 16.23 -19.04
N ALA A 132 3.36 17.55 -19.06
CA ALA A 132 4.41 18.53 -18.77
C ALA A 132 4.70 18.71 -17.27
N ILE A 133 3.89 18.10 -16.38
CA ILE A 133 4.11 18.19 -14.93
C ILE A 133 5.37 17.39 -14.58
N ALA A 134 6.41 18.12 -14.16
CA ALA A 134 7.75 17.59 -13.89
C ALA A 134 8.06 17.37 -12.40
N ARG A 135 7.09 17.65 -11.52
CA ARG A 135 7.22 17.46 -10.07
C ARG A 135 6.06 16.67 -9.51
N VAL A 136 6.37 15.60 -8.80
CA VAL A 136 5.41 14.71 -8.18
C VAL A 136 5.58 14.74 -6.66
N LEU A 137 4.45 14.63 -5.93
CA LEU A 137 4.50 14.44 -4.48
C LEU A 137 4.68 12.96 -4.17
N THR A 138 5.16 12.63 -2.97
CA THR A 138 5.39 11.26 -2.49
C THR A 138 4.09 10.54 -2.13
N VAL A 139 3.12 10.57 -3.05
CA VAL A 139 1.79 10.00 -2.94
C VAL A 139 1.62 9.00 -4.07
N ALA A 140 1.23 7.77 -3.76
CA ALA A 140 0.96 6.78 -4.78
C ALA A 140 -0.19 7.24 -5.69
N PRO A 141 -0.09 7.07 -7.02
CA PRO A 141 -1.20 7.33 -7.92
C PRO A 141 -2.37 6.38 -7.62
N ALA A 142 -3.59 6.75 -8.00
CA ALA A 142 -4.77 5.92 -7.80
C ALA A 142 -5.56 5.74 -9.09
N TRP A 143 -5.86 4.49 -9.44
CA TRP A 143 -6.70 4.14 -10.58
C TRP A 143 -8.18 4.43 -10.32
N SER A 144 -8.87 4.97 -11.32
CA SER A 144 -10.33 4.94 -11.34
C SER A 144 -10.83 3.50 -11.38
N PRO A 145 -12.02 3.19 -10.84
CA PRO A 145 -12.60 1.85 -10.90
C PRO A 145 -12.82 1.33 -12.32
N SER A 146 -13.02 2.25 -13.28
CA SER A 146 -13.13 1.96 -14.71
C SER A 146 -11.77 1.67 -15.38
N GLY A 147 -10.65 1.99 -14.73
CA GLY A 147 -9.31 1.74 -15.25
C GLY A 147 -8.86 2.66 -16.39
N ASP A 148 -9.58 3.77 -16.61
CA ASP A 148 -9.34 4.72 -17.69
C ASP A 148 -8.69 6.03 -17.23
N ARG A 149 -8.65 6.27 -15.91
CA ARG A 149 -8.14 7.51 -15.31
C ARG A 149 -7.20 7.21 -14.15
N ILE A 150 -6.23 8.11 -13.95
CA ILE A 150 -5.29 8.12 -12.84
C ILE A 150 -5.44 9.43 -12.08
N ALA A 151 -5.72 9.34 -10.78
CA ALA A 151 -5.58 10.46 -9.86
C ALA A 151 -4.16 10.48 -9.28
N PHE A 152 -3.56 11.66 -9.18
CA PHE A 152 -2.23 11.83 -8.60
C PHE A 152 -2.05 13.23 -8.02
N ALA A 153 -1.06 13.35 -7.13
CA ALA A 153 -0.69 14.60 -6.49
C ALA A 153 0.62 15.12 -7.10
N ALA A 154 0.63 16.39 -7.50
CA ALA A 154 1.76 16.97 -8.20
C ALA A 154 1.87 18.48 -7.98
N VAL A 155 3.00 19.05 -8.42
CA VAL A 155 3.25 20.49 -8.39
C VAL A 155 3.46 20.98 -9.82
N GLU A 156 2.63 21.92 -10.25
CA GLU A 156 2.73 22.54 -11.57
C GLU A 156 3.43 23.89 -11.43
N ASP A 157 4.35 24.21 -12.35
CA ASP A 157 4.96 25.53 -12.43
C ASP A 157 3.95 26.51 -13.06
N SER A 158 2.98 26.94 -12.26
CA SER A 158 1.80 27.66 -12.76
C SER A 158 2.12 29.07 -13.24
N ASN A 159 3.21 29.64 -12.72
CA ASN A 159 3.70 30.98 -13.05
C ASN A 159 4.85 30.98 -14.08
N ALA A 160 5.35 29.79 -14.46
CA ALA A 160 6.45 29.55 -15.39
C ALA A 160 7.77 30.26 -15.02
N ASP A 161 8.01 30.49 -13.73
CA ASP A 161 9.21 31.17 -13.23
C ASP A 161 10.31 30.20 -12.74
N GLY A 162 10.04 28.89 -12.82
CA GLY A 162 10.94 27.82 -12.40
C GLY A 162 11.08 27.68 -10.88
N LYS A 163 10.25 28.40 -10.10
CA LYS A 163 10.16 28.29 -8.65
C LYS A 163 8.81 27.72 -8.29
N PHE A 164 8.87 26.60 -7.60
CA PHE A 164 7.69 25.91 -7.14
C PHE A 164 7.37 26.36 -5.72
N THR A 165 6.09 26.54 -5.41
CA THR A 165 5.62 26.84 -4.06
C THR A 165 4.55 25.85 -3.60
N ALA A 166 4.36 25.73 -2.28
CA ALA A 166 3.41 24.77 -1.71
C ALA A 166 1.96 25.01 -2.15
N ASP A 167 1.59 26.24 -2.53
CA ASP A 167 0.27 26.60 -3.07
C ASP A 167 0.04 26.13 -4.52
N GLU A 168 1.11 25.78 -5.24
CA GLU A 168 1.05 25.20 -6.58
C GLU A 168 0.83 23.69 -6.59
N THR A 169 0.83 23.08 -5.39
CA THR A 169 0.44 21.68 -5.23
C THR A 169 -1.02 21.49 -5.62
N GLY A 170 -1.33 20.36 -6.25
CA GLY A 170 -2.67 20.05 -6.70
C GLY A 170 -2.94 18.57 -6.83
N LEU A 171 -4.24 18.24 -6.84
CA LEU A 171 -4.72 16.95 -7.29
C LEU A 171 -5.07 17.04 -8.76
N TYR A 172 -4.57 16.07 -9.52
CA TYR A 172 -4.73 15.99 -10.96
C TYR A 172 -5.35 14.66 -11.35
N ILE A 173 -6.10 14.66 -12.44
CA ILE A 173 -6.62 13.47 -13.09
C ILE A 173 -6.08 13.43 -14.52
N ALA A 174 -5.44 12.33 -14.89
CA ALA A 174 -4.98 12.05 -16.25
C ALA A 174 -5.71 10.86 -16.85
N THR A 175 -5.87 10.90 -18.17
CA THR A 175 -6.31 9.79 -19.02
C THR A 175 -5.11 9.12 -19.69
N LEU A 176 -5.28 7.88 -20.16
CA LEU A 176 -4.21 7.13 -20.83
C LEU A 176 -3.99 7.53 -22.31
N ASP A 177 -4.83 8.43 -22.83
CA ASP A 177 -4.83 8.85 -24.24
C ASP A 177 -3.80 9.96 -24.55
N GLY A 178 -3.07 10.45 -23.53
CA GLY A 178 -2.00 11.42 -23.67
C GLY A 178 -2.44 12.88 -23.65
N HIS A 179 -3.72 13.17 -23.37
CA HIS A 179 -4.15 14.54 -23.09
C HIS A 179 -3.52 15.07 -21.79
N ALA A 180 -3.42 16.40 -21.69
CA ALA A 180 -2.90 17.05 -20.50
C ALA A 180 -3.76 16.70 -19.26
N PRO A 181 -3.15 16.43 -18.10
CA PRO A 181 -3.89 16.22 -16.86
C PRO A 181 -4.75 17.43 -16.49
N THR A 182 -5.90 17.18 -15.88
CA THR A 182 -6.77 18.24 -15.36
C THR A 182 -6.59 18.38 -13.86
N ARG A 183 -6.32 19.60 -13.36
CA ARG A 183 -6.33 19.89 -11.91
C ARG A 183 -7.77 19.88 -11.41
N VAL A 184 -8.06 19.07 -10.39
CA VAL A 184 -9.40 18.89 -9.81
C VAL A 184 -9.53 19.43 -8.38
N ALA A 185 -8.41 19.63 -7.68
CA ALA A 185 -8.41 20.31 -6.38
C ALA A 185 -7.06 20.95 -6.08
N ALA A 186 -7.06 21.91 -5.16
CA ALA A 186 -5.84 22.45 -4.57
C ALA A 186 -5.17 21.45 -3.61
N GLY A 187 -3.90 21.71 -3.32
CA GLY A 187 -2.92 20.88 -2.63
C GLY A 187 -3.42 19.83 -1.63
N PRO A 188 -3.17 18.53 -1.87
CA PRO A 188 -3.26 17.53 -0.82
C PRO A 188 -2.10 17.68 0.18
N GLY A 189 -2.21 17.12 1.39
CA GLY A 189 -1.10 17.10 2.34
C GLY A 189 -0.01 16.08 1.94
N ASP A 190 1.20 16.22 2.52
CA ASP A 190 2.40 15.43 2.17
C ASP A 190 2.30 13.91 2.45
N ASP A 191 1.24 13.46 3.13
CA ASP A 191 1.01 12.07 3.55
C ASP A 191 -0.40 11.60 3.17
N THR A 192 -0.77 11.78 1.90
CA THR A 192 -2.13 11.53 1.42
C THR A 192 -2.30 10.16 0.79
N ASN A 193 -3.34 9.42 1.21
CA ASN A 193 -3.85 8.29 0.45
C ASN A 193 -4.99 8.75 -0.46
N LEU A 194 -4.83 8.61 -1.78
CA LEU A 194 -5.90 8.84 -2.75
C LEU A 194 -6.76 7.61 -2.90
N SER A 195 -8.08 7.77 -2.82
CA SER A 195 -9.02 6.66 -2.99
C SER A 195 -10.22 7.11 -3.82
N TRP A 196 -10.44 6.45 -4.95
CA TRP A 196 -11.65 6.65 -5.74
C TRP A 196 -12.85 6.01 -5.07
N SER A 197 -13.97 6.72 -5.11
CA SER A 197 -15.29 6.09 -4.93
C SER A 197 -15.47 4.93 -5.91
N PRO A 198 -16.14 3.83 -5.51
CA PRO A 198 -16.36 2.68 -6.41
C PRO A 198 -17.16 3.02 -7.68
N ASN A 199 -17.95 4.09 -7.67
CA ASN A 199 -18.67 4.61 -8.84
C ASN A 199 -17.82 5.58 -9.72
N GLY A 200 -16.60 5.92 -9.30
CA GLY A 200 -15.68 6.79 -10.02
C GLY A 200 -16.06 8.28 -10.06
N LYS A 201 -17.01 8.73 -9.24
CA LYS A 201 -17.54 10.11 -9.23
C LYS A 201 -16.95 11.02 -8.16
N ALA A 202 -16.25 10.45 -7.20
CA ALA A 202 -15.63 11.17 -6.10
C ALA A 202 -14.24 10.62 -5.74
N LEU A 203 -13.43 11.47 -5.12
CA LEU A 203 -12.11 11.15 -4.58
C LEU A 203 -12.04 11.45 -3.08
N LEU A 204 -11.62 10.47 -2.29
CA LEU A 204 -11.14 10.66 -0.92
C LEU A 204 -9.64 10.95 -0.94
N PHE A 205 -9.25 11.94 -0.15
CA PHE A 205 -7.85 12.35 0.01
C PHE A 205 -7.66 13.00 1.38
N GLN A 206 -6.43 13.37 1.71
CA GLN A 206 -6.09 14.02 2.97
C GLN A 206 -5.49 15.40 2.71
N THR A 207 -5.77 16.33 3.60
CA THR A 207 -5.23 17.69 3.58
C THR A 207 -4.56 17.99 4.90
N ARG A 208 -3.56 18.87 4.88
CA ARG A 208 -2.91 19.36 6.08
C ARG A 208 -3.03 20.88 6.13
N SER A 209 -3.72 21.38 7.15
CA SER A 209 -3.86 22.82 7.37
C SER A 209 -2.74 23.35 8.26
N ALA A 210 -2.28 24.57 8.00
CA ALA A 210 -1.29 25.24 8.84
C ALA A 210 -1.76 25.30 10.30
N GLY A 211 -0.87 24.95 11.23
CA GLY A 211 -1.17 24.91 12.67
C GLY A 211 -1.83 23.61 13.16
N ARG A 212 -2.10 22.64 12.27
CA ARG A 212 -2.70 21.35 12.61
C ARG A 212 -1.69 20.21 12.52
N TRP A 213 -1.55 19.46 13.61
CA TRP A 213 -0.59 18.36 13.74
C TRP A 213 -1.00 17.04 13.07
N TRP A 214 -2.20 16.99 12.49
CA TRP A 214 -2.86 15.78 12.01
C TRP A 214 -3.56 16.05 10.67
N PRO A 215 -3.58 15.08 9.75
CA PRO A 215 -4.26 15.22 8.47
C PRO A 215 -5.77 15.27 8.65
N THR A 216 -6.46 15.85 7.67
CA THR A 216 -7.92 15.89 7.58
C THR A 216 -8.37 15.18 6.32
N ALA A 217 -9.20 14.15 6.44
CA ALA A 217 -9.80 13.49 5.30
C ALA A 217 -10.80 14.42 4.61
N ARG A 218 -10.77 14.45 3.28
CA ARG A 218 -11.62 15.27 2.42
C ARG A 218 -12.25 14.41 1.34
N LEU A 219 -13.50 14.71 1.01
CA LEU A 219 -14.23 14.12 -0.11
C LEU A 219 -14.40 15.18 -1.18
N LEU A 220 -13.85 14.92 -2.37
CA LEU A 220 -14.00 15.73 -3.57
C LEU A 220 -15.07 15.10 -4.46
N ASP A 221 -16.14 15.85 -4.75
CA ASP A 221 -17.09 15.51 -5.81
C ASP A 221 -16.51 15.94 -7.17
N LEU A 222 -16.42 15.04 -8.13
CA LEU A 222 -15.85 15.31 -9.45
C LEU A 222 -16.87 15.86 -10.45
N ALA A 223 -18.16 15.96 -10.08
CA ALA A 223 -19.16 16.58 -10.92
C ALA A 223 -18.93 18.10 -11.05
N ASP A 224 -18.51 18.73 -9.96
CA ASP A 224 -18.27 20.17 -9.88
C ASP A 224 -16.95 20.55 -9.18
N ASN A 225 -16.12 19.57 -8.83
CA ASN A 225 -14.85 19.73 -8.10
C ASN A 225 -15.03 20.38 -6.70
N SER A 226 -16.18 20.16 -6.05
CA SER A 226 -16.45 20.69 -4.71
C SER A 226 -15.99 19.74 -3.60
N ILE A 227 -15.55 20.32 -2.47
CA ILE A 227 -15.24 19.56 -1.26
C ILE A 227 -16.53 19.42 -0.43
N VAL A 228 -16.99 18.19 -0.22
CA VAL A 228 -18.30 17.89 0.38
C VAL A 228 -18.20 17.55 1.88
N THR A 229 -17.02 17.18 2.37
CA THR A 229 -16.78 16.92 3.80
C THR A 229 -17.01 18.16 4.65
N ARG A 230 -17.83 18.04 5.71
CA ARG A 230 -18.17 19.13 6.64
C ARG A 230 -17.34 19.14 7.93
N ASP A 231 -16.79 18.00 8.32
CA ASP A 231 -16.04 17.85 9.57
C ASP A 231 -14.53 17.98 9.32
N GLU A 232 -13.85 18.68 10.22
CA GLU A 232 -12.40 18.79 10.21
C GLU A 232 -11.74 17.73 11.09
N GLN A 233 -12.47 17.03 11.96
CA GLN A 233 -11.91 16.09 12.94
C GLN A 233 -11.64 14.70 12.39
N THR A 234 -12.09 14.42 11.17
CA THR A 234 -11.84 13.14 10.50
C THR A 234 -10.42 13.08 9.94
N THR A 235 -9.62 12.08 10.33
CA THR A 235 -8.21 11.97 9.86
C THR A 235 -8.01 11.07 8.67
N VAL A 236 -8.77 9.98 8.63
CA VAL A 236 -8.68 8.95 7.60
C VAL A 236 -10.09 8.47 7.31
N ALA A 237 -10.37 8.22 6.05
CA ALA A 237 -11.62 7.66 5.60
C ALA A 237 -11.37 6.70 4.42
N CYS A 238 -12.24 5.72 4.26
CA CYS A 238 -12.20 4.79 3.14
C CYS A 238 -13.60 4.32 2.73
N TRP A 239 -13.75 4.04 1.44
CA TRP A 239 -14.95 3.46 0.86
C TRP A 239 -15.09 1.98 1.21
N SER A 240 -16.32 1.55 1.48
CA SER A 240 -16.65 0.13 1.42
C SER A 240 -16.49 -0.38 -0.02
N PRO A 241 -16.20 -1.69 -0.23
CA PRO A 241 -15.96 -2.21 -1.56
C PRO A 241 -17.18 -2.12 -2.49
N ASP A 242 -18.39 -2.15 -1.92
CA ASP A 242 -19.66 -1.98 -2.63
C ASP A 242 -20.05 -0.51 -2.88
N GLY A 243 -19.29 0.44 -2.33
CA GLY A 243 -19.53 1.88 -2.44
C GLY A 243 -20.77 2.38 -1.72
N GLN A 244 -21.39 1.58 -0.84
CA GLN A 244 -22.57 1.98 -0.07
C GLN A 244 -22.22 2.73 1.21
N HIS A 245 -21.00 2.57 1.71
CA HIS A 245 -20.57 3.15 2.98
C HIS A 245 -19.20 3.82 2.89
N ILE A 246 -18.96 4.75 3.82
CA ILE A 246 -17.66 5.34 4.10
C ILE A 246 -17.36 5.07 5.57
N ALA A 247 -16.23 4.43 5.86
CA ALA A 247 -15.70 4.39 7.22
C ALA A 247 -14.77 5.59 7.42
N ALA A 248 -14.96 6.32 8.51
CA ALA A 248 -14.23 7.54 8.84
C ALA A 248 -13.79 7.50 10.30
N TYR A 249 -12.57 7.94 10.60
CA TYR A 249 -12.10 8.04 11.99
C TYR A 249 -12.03 9.49 12.47
N GLY A 250 -12.79 9.80 13.51
CA GLY A 250 -12.70 11.06 14.25
C GLY A 250 -11.64 10.93 15.33
N MET A 251 -10.62 11.80 15.36
CA MET A 251 -9.62 11.70 16.44
C MET A 251 -10.02 12.37 17.75
N ILE A 252 -10.92 13.35 17.75
CA ILE A 252 -11.35 13.98 19.01
C ILE A 252 -12.18 13.00 19.85
N ASP A 253 -13.17 12.36 19.24
CA ASP A 253 -14.03 11.38 19.92
C ASP A 253 -13.44 9.96 19.89
N ARG A 254 -12.44 9.72 19.03
CA ARG A 254 -11.69 8.46 18.87
C ARG A 254 -12.60 7.31 18.42
N ARG A 255 -13.60 7.62 17.61
CA ARG A 255 -14.55 6.64 17.06
C ARG A 255 -14.31 6.41 15.58
N VAL A 256 -14.65 5.21 15.15
CA VAL A 256 -14.85 4.90 13.73
C VAL A 256 -16.34 5.05 13.45
N HIS A 257 -16.66 6.02 12.60
CA HIS A 257 -17.99 6.30 12.08
C HIS A 257 -18.18 5.55 10.77
N VAL A 258 -19.34 4.95 10.59
CA VAL A 258 -19.76 4.37 9.32
C VAL A 258 -20.91 5.20 8.80
N LEU A 259 -20.67 5.81 7.65
CA LEU A 259 -21.55 6.77 7.01
C LEU A 259 -22.13 6.18 5.74
N SER A 260 -23.38 6.52 5.42
CA SER A 260 -23.97 6.26 4.12
C SER A 260 -23.22 7.04 3.05
N ALA A 261 -22.79 6.35 1.99
CA ALA A 261 -22.14 6.97 0.83
C ALA A 261 -23.09 7.85 0.01
N THR A 262 -24.40 7.65 0.16
CA THR A 262 -25.41 8.32 -0.69
C THR A 262 -25.74 9.73 -0.18
N ASP A 263 -25.86 9.89 1.14
CA ASP A 263 -26.30 11.15 1.76
C ASP A 263 -25.38 11.63 2.89
N GLY A 264 -24.35 10.85 3.25
CA GLY A 264 -23.41 11.18 4.30
C GLY A 264 -23.96 11.06 5.72
N SER A 265 -25.16 10.48 5.90
CA SER A 265 -25.73 10.25 7.24
C SER A 265 -24.92 9.21 8.02
N GLU A 266 -24.75 9.42 9.33
CA GLU A 266 -24.13 8.41 10.19
C GLU A 266 -25.10 7.25 10.41
N GLU A 267 -24.69 6.05 10.00
CA GLU A 267 -25.46 4.83 10.24
C GLU A 267 -25.18 4.27 11.64
N TYR A 268 -23.89 4.19 11.99
CA TYR A 268 -23.45 3.85 13.33
C TYR A 268 -22.01 4.31 13.57
N SER A 269 -21.60 4.37 14.84
CA SER A 269 -20.21 4.60 15.21
C SER A 269 -19.79 3.66 16.33
N VAL A 270 -18.51 3.31 16.35
CA VAL A 270 -17.93 2.40 17.33
C VAL A 270 -16.63 2.99 17.86
N ASP A 271 -16.31 2.69 19.12
CA ASP A 271 -15.01 3.07 19.67
C ASP A 271 -13.90 2.46 18.82
N GLY A 272 -12.79 3.18 18.63
CA GLY A 272 -11.56 2.58 18.10
C GLY A 272 -11.04 1.43 18.99
N PRO A 273 -9.96 0.75 18.59
CA PRO A 273 -9.28 -0.23 19.46
C PRO A 273 -8.98 0.38 20.86
N GLN A 274 -8.84 -0.39 21.95
CA GLN A 274 -8.67 0.12 23.36
C GLN A 274 -7.19 0.26 23.84
N GLY A 275 -6.84 1.34 24.57
CA GLY A 275 -5.45 1.74 24.92
C GLY A 275 -5.26 3.25 25.23
N ASP A 276 -4.06 3.68 25.66
CA ASP A 276 -3.70 5.11 25.90
C ASP A 276 -3.47 5.82 24.55
N TRP A 277 -4.56 6.25 23.91
CA TRP A 277 -4.56 6.78 22.55
C TRP A 277 -4.41 8.30 22.51
N GLN A 278 -3.29 8.77 21.96
CA GLN A 278 -3.08 10.19 21.62
C GLN A 278 -2.59 10.41 20.19
N ALA A 279 -2.67 9.42 19.29
CA ALA A 279 -2.00 9.51 17.99
C ALA A 279 -2.91 9.14 16.80
N ALA A 280 -2.64 9.79 15.67
CA ALA A 280 -3.39 9.70 14.43
C ALA A 280 -3.41 8.27 13.88
N LEU A 281 -4.59 7.81 13.46
CA LEU A 281 -4.68 6.65 12.58
C LEU A 281 -4.05 6.97 11.24
N THR A 282 -3.24 6.03 10.76
CA THR A 282 -2.53 6.18 9.47
C THR A 282 -3.21 5.40 8.36
N TYR A 283 -4.03 4.39 8.70
CA TYR A 283 -4.72 3.58 7.71
C TYR A 283 -6.04 3.02 8.24
N LEU A 284 -7.05 3.02 7.37
CA LEU A 284 -8.35 2.41 7.56
C LEU A 284 -8.79 1.81 6.23
N ALA A 285 -9.23 0.55 6.22
CA ALA A 285 -9.76 -0.11 5.02
C ALA A 285 -10.87 -1.09 5.35
N TRP A 286 -11.67 -1.40 4.34
CA TRP A 286 -12.62 -2.49 4.36
C TRP A 286 -11.99 -3.76 3.78
N LEU A 287 -12.23 -4.90 4.41
CA LEU A 287 -11.90 -6.22 3.87
C LEU A 287 -13.22 -6.90 3.45
N PRO A 288 -13.35 -7.37 2.21
CA PRO A 288 -14.49 -8.17 1.81
C PRO A 288 -14.42 -9.56 2.44
N GLU A 289 -15.56 -10.13 2.84
CA GLU A 289 -15.69 -11.55 3.20
C GLU A 289 -16.27 -12.32 2.00
N GLU A 290 -15.73 -13.50 1.70
CA GLU A 290 -16.19 -14.32 0.56
C GLU A 290 -17.59 -14.89 0.87
N GLY A 291 -18.58 -14.54 0.06
CA GLY A 291 -19.90 -15.18 0.10
C GLY A 291 -20.82 -14.80 1.27
N THR A 292 -20.51 -13.73 2.02
CA THR A 292 -21.41 -13.17 3.05
C THR A 292 -21.61 -11.67 2.86
N SER A 293 -22.63 -11.12 3.51
CA SER A 293 -22.86 -9.67 3.65
C SER A 293 -21.97 -9.02 4.72
N GLY A 294 -21.05 -9.77 5.32
CA GLY A 294 -20.17 -9.28 6.40
C GLY A 294 -18.93 -8.62 5.82
N GLN A 295 -18.71 -7.34 6.11
CA GLN A 295 -17.46 -6.68 5.77
C GLN A 295 -16.61 -6.55 7.05
N TRP A 296 -15.28 -6.50 6.94
CA TRP A 296 -14.40 -6.20 8.07
C TRP A 296 -13.78 -4.82 7.92
N LEU A 297 -13.49 -4.15 9.03
CA LEU A 297 -12.65 -2.97 9.09
C LEU A 297 -11.26 -3.39 9.54
N ALA A 298 -10.24 -2.93 8.82
CA ALA A 298 -8.83 -3.08 9.14
C ALA A 298 -8.23 -1.69 9.42
N LEU A 299 -7.44 -1.59 10.48
CA LEU A 299 -6.94 -0.31 10.97
C LEU A 299 -5.53 -0.46 11.53
N VAL A 300 -4.65 0.47 11.15
CA VAL A 300 -3.29 0.58 11.70
C VAL A 300 -3.20 1.82 12.57
N SER A 301 -2.84 1.61 13.84
CA SER A 301 -2.66 2.69 14.82
C SER A 301 -1.19 2.95 15.07
N GLN A 302 -0.79 4.22 15.06
CA GLN A 302 0.45 4.67 15.69
C GLN A 302 0.14 5.04 17.15
N SER A 303 1.02 4.69 18.10
CA SER A 303 0.93 5.15 19.50
C SER A 303 2.09 6.10 19.79
N SER A 304 1.84 7.14 20.59
CA SER A 304 2.84 8.16 20.94
C SER A 304 3.83 7.70 22.02
N SER A 305 3.53 6.64 22.78
CA SER A 305 4.33 6.22 23.94
C SER A 305 4.94 4.81 23.82
N GLN A 306 4.47 4.00 22.87
CA GLN A 306 5.08 2.72 22.52
C GLN A 306 5.18 2.62 21.01
N LEU A 307 6.39 2.31 20.54
CA LEU A 307 6.74 2.08 19.13
C LEU A 307 5.69 1.14 18.45
N PRO A 308 5.36 1.40 17.16
CA PRO A 308 4.07 1.59 16.47
C PRO A 308 3.31 0.32 15.99
N GLY A 309 2.09 0.53 15.46
CA GLY A 309 1.58 -0.14 14.25
C GLY A 309 0.88 -1.50 14.40
N VAL A 310 0.05 -1.71 15.43
CA VAL A 310 -0.75 -2.95 15.49
C VAL A 310 -1.88 -2.88 14.47
N LEU A 311 -1.99 -3.92 13.64
CA LEU A 311 -3.08 -4.09 12.68
C LEU A 311 -4.28 -4.73 13.39
N TYR A 312 -5.33 -3.94 13.63
CA TYR A 312 -6.57 -4.41 14.23
C TYR A 312 -7.62 -4.71 13.16
N VAL A 313 -8.44 -5.72 13.43
CA VAL A 313 -9.64 -6.02 12.66
C VAL A 313 -10.89 -6.10 13.53
N ARG A 314 -12.02 -5.72 12.94
CA ARG A 314 -13.34 -5.83 13.53
C ARG A 314 -14.36 -6.07 12.43
N ARG A 315 -15.43 -6.82 12.69
CA ARG A 315 -16.58 -6.87 11.79
C ARG A 315 -17.21 -5.48 11.67
N ALA A 316 -17.59 -5.10 10.47
CA ALA A 316 -18.24 -3.84 10.15
C ALA A 316 -19.75 -3.96 10.41
N GLU A 317 -20.10 -4.07 11.69
CA GLU A 317 -21.49 -4.15 12.14
C GLU A 317 -21.71 -3.15 13.29
N ALA A 318 -22.96 -2.73 13.49
CA ALA A 318 -23.33 -1.79 14.55
C ALA A 318 -23.24 -2.37 15.99
N ASP A 319 -23.06 -3.69 16.12
CA ASP A 319 -23.01 -4.36 17.43
C ASP A 319 -21.78 -3.94 18.26
N SER A 320 -22.02 -3.20 19.34
CA SER A 320 -21.00 -2.70 20.28
C SER A 320 -20.34 -3.79 21.12
N ALA A 321 -20.91 -5.00 21.16
CA ALA A 321 -20.28 -6.17 21.76
C ALA A 321 -19.07 -6.66 20.95
N LEU A 322 -19.07 -6.43 19.62
CA LEU A 322 -17.95 -6.77 18.75
C LEU A 322 -16.74 -5.89 19.05
N LYS A 323 -15.64 -6.53 19.43
CA LYS A 323 -14.39 -5.85 19.79
C LYS A 323 -13.39 -5.89 18.65
N TRP A 324 -12.58 -4.83 18.56
CA TRP A 324 -11.35 -4.84 17.80
C TRP A 324 -10.41 -5.91 18.35
N LYS A 325 -9.85 -6.71 17.45
CA LYS A 325 -8.87 -7.73 17.79
C LYS A 325 -7.62 -7.51 16.94
N PRO A 326 -6.41 -7.66 17.51
CA PRO A 326 -5.20 -7.73 16.70
C PRO A 326 -5.37 -8.86 15.68
N LEU A 327 -5.06 -8.59 14.41
CA LEU A 327 -5.24 -9.54 13.33
C LEU A 327 -4.39 -10.80 13.53
N GLU A 328 -3.15 -10.65 14.01
CA GLU A 328 -2.33 -11.77 14.48
C GLU A 328 -1.42 -11.31 15.62
N LYS A 329 -1.19 -12.19 16.61
CA LYS A 329 -0.29 -11.90 17.73
C LYS A 329 1.15 -11.74 17.26
N GLY A 330 1.78 -10.62 17.61
CA GLY A 330 3.19 -10.35 17.31
C GLY A 330 3.42 -9.59 15.99
N ILE A 331 2.37 -9.33 15.20
CA ILE A 331 2.45 -8.31 14.15
C ILE A 331 2.36 -6.95 14.83
N ASN A 332 3.53 -6.38 15.08
CA ASN A 332 3.71 -5.01 15.52
C ASN A 332 4.39 -4.25 14.36
N HIS A 333 4.26 -2.92 14.34
CA HIS A 333 4.88 -2.05 13.35
C HIS A 333 4.43 -2.26 11.90
N ALA A 334 3.20 -2.75 11.66
CA ALA A 334 2.64 -2.82 10.32
C ALA A 334 2.50 -1.41 9.74
N MET A 335 2.97 -1.22 8.51
CA MET A 335 2.92 0.04 7.76
C MET A 335 2.43 -0.22 6.34
N PHE A 336 1.76 0.77 5.76
CA PHE A 336 1.32 0.75 4.37
C PHE A 336 0.57 -0.53 3.96
N PRO A 337 -0.43 -0.99 4.74
CA PRO A 337 -1.16 -2.20 4.38
C PRO A 337 -1.90 -2.01 3.05
N ALA A 338 -1.92 -3.06 2.25
CA ALA A 338 -2.66 -3.16 1.00
C ALA A 338 -3.42 -4.50 0.99
N VAL A 339 -4.71 -4.44 0.72
CA VAL A 339 -5.61 -5.60 0.74
C VAL A 339 -5.78 -6.10 -0.69
N SER A 340 -5.76 -7.41 -0.90
CA SER A 340 -6.01 -7.98 -2.22
C SER A 340 -7.47 -7.75 -2.63
N PRO A 341 -7.79 -7.61 -3.93
CA PRO A 341 -9.16 -7.34 -4.36
C PRO A 341 -10.17 -8.44 -3.98
N ASP A 342 -9.72 -9.68 -3.77
CA ASP A 342 -10.54 -10.79 -3.25
C ASP A 342 -10.66 -10.82 -1.71
N GLY A 343 -10.00 -9.90 -1.00
CA GLY A 343 -9.98 -9.83 0.47
C GLY A 343 -9.21 -10.96 1.16
N LYS A 344 -8.57 -11.86 0.41
CA LYS A 344 -7.91 -13.05 0.98
C LYS A 344 -6.52 -12.77 1.53
N TRP A 345 -5.90 -11.66 1.14
CA TRP A 345 -4.54 -11.32 1.51
C TRP A 345 -4.39 -9.87 1.93
N ILE A 346 -3.49 -9.65 2.88
CA ILE A 346 -3.00 -8.33 3.25
C ILE A 346 -1.49 -8.33 3.08
N ALA A 347 -0.97 -7.40 2.30
CA ALA A 347 0.45 -7.09 2.24
C ALA A 347 0.72 -5.86 3.10
N PHE A 348 1.79 -5.84 3.87
CA PHE A 348 2.20 -4.68 4.65
C PHE A 348 3.69 -4.72 4.92
N SER A 349 4.27 -3.58 5.26
CA SER A 349 5.68 -3.46 5.60
C SER A 349 5.88 -3.46 7.11
N VAL A 350 6.98 -4.05 7.56
CA VAL A 350 7.44 -3.99 8.96
C VAL A 350 8.91 -3.52 8.99
N PRO A 351 9.42 -3.01 10.11
CA PRO A 351 10.85 -2.72 10.25
C PRO A 351 11.69 -3.95 9.91
N GLY A 352 12.67 -3.74 9.04
CA GLY A 352 13.60 -4.76 8.59
C GLY A 352 14.77 -4.97 9.55
N PRO A 353 15.76 -5.79 9.14
CA PRO A 353 16.92 -6.11 9.97
C PRO A 353 17.86 -4.91 10.22
N SER A 354 17.81 -3.88 9.38
CA SER A 354 18.61 -2.65 9.54
C SER A 354 17.70 -1.44 9.86
N ARG A 355 18.29 -0.38 10.42
CA ARG A 355 17.56 0.79 10.93
C ARG A 355 16.70 1.51 9.88
N ASN A 356 17.03 1.37 8.60
CA ASN A 356 16.38 2.08 7.50
C ASN A 356 15.70 1.16 6.49
N ASP A 357 15.69 -0.15 6.74
CA ASP A 357 15.07 -1.12 5.83
C ASP A 357 13.67 -1.47 6.30
N LEU A 358 12.80 -1.74 5.35
CA LEU A 358 11.52 -2.42 5.58
C LEU A 358 11.63 -3.86 5.12
N SER A 359 10.82 -4.73 5.72
CA SER A 359 10.54 -6.08 5.23
C SER A 359 9.09 -6.13 4.76
N LEU A 360 8.85 -6.74 3.60
CA LEU A 360 7.50 -6.98 3.10
C LEU A 360 6.92 -8.24 3.74
N VAL A 361 5.70 -8.16 4.25
CA VAL A 361 4.98 -9.29 4.86
C VAL A 361 3.66 -9.47 4.14
N THR A 362 3.33 -10.72 3.82
CA THR A 362 1.99 -11.08 3.38
C THR A 362 1.29 -11.91 4.43
N LEU A 363 0.00 -11.69 4.57
CA LEU A 363 -0.84 -12.37 5.53
C LEU A 363 -2.11 -12.85 4.84
N PRO A 364 -2.27 -14.17 4.65
CA PRO A 364 -3.56 -14.70 4.27
C PRO A 364 -4.54 -14.47 5.43
N VAL A 365 -5.74 -13.99 5.13
CA VAL A 365 -6.78 -13.75 6.14
C VAL A 365 -7.15 -15.07 6.81
N GLY A 366 -7.00 -15.13 8.14
CA GLY A 366 -7.19 -16.36 8.93
C GLY A 366 -5.99 -17.33 8.93
N GLY A 367 -4.88 -16.97 8.28
CA GLY A 367 -3.63 -17.74 8.30
C GLY A 367 -2.51 -17.03 9.08
N LYS A 368 -1.25 -17.39 8.77
CA LYS A 368 -0.06 -16.85 9.44
C LYS A 368 0.71 -15.90 8.53
N PRO A 369 1.31 -14.83 9.07
CA PRO A 369 2.12 -13.90 8.30
C PRO A 369 3.37 -14.59 7.76
N VAL A 370 3.75 -14.21 6.54
CA VAL A 370 4.94 -14.67 5.83
C VAL A 370 5.78 -13.45 5.50
N THR A 371 6.94 -13.32 6.13
CA THR A 371 7.94 -12.32 5.74
C THR A 371 8.54 -12.73 4.41
N LEU A 372 8.34 -11.90 3.39
CA LEU A 372 8.94 -12.07 2.08
C LEU A 372 10.35 -11.46 2.09
N PHE A 373 11.32 -12.21 1.57
CA PHE A 373 12.69 -11.73 1.32
C PHE A 373 13.36 -11.05 2.54
N PRO A 374 13.55 -11.75 3.66
CA PRO A 374 13.95 -11.17 4.96
C PRO A 374 15.31 -10.44 4.98
N ASP A 375 16.17 -10.70 4.00
CA ASP A 375 17.52 -10.13 3.90
C ASP A 375 17.61 -9.00 2.86
N THR A 376 16.46 -8.48 2.40
CA THR A 376 16.39 -7.49 1.33
C THR A 376 15.82 -6.17 1.84
N SER A 377 16.38 -5.05 1.40
CA SER A 377 15.87 -3.71 1.70
C SER A 377 14.69 -3.34 0.79
N PHE A 378 13.60 -2.89 1.42
CA PHE A 378 12.37 -2.40 0.79
C PHE A 378 12.13 -0.95 1.22
N SER A 379 11.61 -0.12 0.30
CA SER A 379 11.34 1.29 0.58
C SER A 379 9.87 1.66 0.77
N GLY A 380 8.94 0.69 0.74
CA GLY A 380 7.55 1.01 1.10
C GLY A 380 6.48 0.16 0.42
N LEU A 381 5.48 0.86 -0.12
CA LEU A 381 4.19 0.36 -0.58
C LEU A 381 4.29 -0.81 -1.57
N ALA A 382 3.39 -1.78 -1.40
CA ALA A 382 3.12 -2.84 -2.36
C ALA A 382 1.65 -2.72 -2.83
N CYS A 383 1.37 -3.12 -4.06
CA CYS A 383 0.01 -3.23 -4.58
C CYS A 383 -0.26 -4.63 -5.12
N TRP A 384 -1.54 -5.02 -5.07
CA TRP A 384 -2.01 -6.29 -5.58
C TRP A 384 -2.38 -6.18 -7.06
N ARG A 385 -1.77 -7.03 -7.87
CA ARG A 385 -1.96 -7.10 -9.32
C ARG A 385 -2.67 -8.39 -9.68
N SER A 386 -3.73 -8.33 -10.48
CA SER A 386 -4.34 -9.55 -11.01
C SER A 386 -3.39 -10.25 -12.00
N HIS A 387 -3.36 -11.57 -11.94
CA HIS A 387 -2.73 -12.42 -12.92
C HIS A 387 -3.82 -13.05 -13.78
N ARG A 388 -3.59 -13.05 -15.10
CA ARG A 388 -4.33 -13.93 -15.99
C ARG A 388 -4.05 -15.36 -15.55
N ALA A 389 -5.08 -16.11 -15.16
CA ALA A 389 -4.94 -17.56 -15.12
C ALA A 389 -4.42 -17.97 -16.49
N ARG A 390 -3.25 -18.61 -16.55
CA ARG A 390 -2.83 -19.29 -17.78
C ARG A 390 -3.91 -20.33 -18.02
N GLY A 391 -4.88 -20.02 -18.87
CA GLY A 391 -5.72 -21.04 -19.46
C GLY A 391 -4.78 -22.04 -20.09
N ASP A 392 -4.96 -23.32 -19.74
CA ASP A 392 -4.29 -24.43 -20.39
C ASP A 392 -4.44 -24.23 -21.90
N GLN A 393 -3.36 -23.80 -22.55
CA GLN A 393 -3.25 -23.91 -24.00
C GLN A 393 -3.07 -25.40 -24.28
N GLN A 394 -4.19 -26.06 -24.57
CA GLN A 394 -4.20 -27.30 -25.34
C GLN A 394 -4.19 -26.99 -26.83
#